data_AF-A0A314L1C4-F1
#
_entry.id   AF-A0A314L1C4-F1
#
_cell.length_a   1.000
_cell.length_b   1.000
_cell.length_c   1.000
_cell.angle_alpha   90.00
_cell.angle_beta   90.00
_cell.angle_gamma   90.00
#
_symmetry.space_group_name_H-M   'P 1'
#
loop_
_entity.id
_entity.type
_entity.pdbx_description
1 polymer ?
#
loop_
_entity_poly.entity_id
_entity_poly.type
_entity_poly.pdbx_seq_one_letter_code
_entity_poly.pdbx_strand_id
1 'polypeptide(L)'
;MQHLKHETANMAKKIEILEVSKRKLMGQGLGPCSMDELQEIDSKLERSLENIRARKAQLFNDEVESLKARESLLLEENKNLREKCRLMPTPSAPAPAPPTQLKERGNCSKNTQNLEVETELFIGLPAMRCS
;
A
#
# COMPACT_ATOMS: atom_id res chain seq x y z
N MET A 1 -10.62 -47.05 21.66
CA MET A 1 -10.28 -46.11 22.77
C MET A 1 -8.77 -45.91 22.96
N GLN A 2 -7.95 -46.95 23.15
CA GLN A 2 -6.49 -46.78 23.35
C GLN A 2 -5.75 -46.19 22.14
N HIS A 3 -6.11 -46.59 20.91
CA HIS A 3 -5.54 -46.04 19.68
C HIS A 3 -5.74 -44.52 19.55
N LEU A 4 -6.98 -44.03 19.70
CA LEU A 4 -7.29 -42.60 19.66
C LEU A 4 -6.55 -41.82 20.76
N LYS A 5 -6.39 -42.39 21.96
CA LYS A 5 -5.59 -41.76 23.03
C LYS A 5 -4.13 -41.60 22.62
N HIS A 6 -3.55 -42.63 21.98
CA HIS A 6 -2.18 -42.58 21.47
C HIS A 6 -2.02 -41.55 20.34
N GLU A 7 -2.94 -41.53 19.37
CA GLU A 7 -2.94 -40.53 18.29
C GLU A 7 -3.04 -39.10 18.81
N THR A 8 -3.92 -38.88 19.79
CA THR A 8 -4.09 -37.57 20.44
C THR A 8 -2.81 -37.13 21.13
N ALA A 9 -2.17 -38.02 21.89
CA ALA A 9 -0.89 -37.73 22.55
C ALA A 9 0.23 -37.43 21.53
N ASN A 10 0.28 -38.17 20.43
CA ASN A 10 1.25 -37.91 19.36
C ASN A 10 1.03 -36.54 18.71
N MET A 11 -0.23 -36.15 18.48
CA MET A 11 -0.55 -34.83 17.93
C MET A 11 -0.16 -33.71 18.91
N ALA A 12 -0.50 -33.86 20.20
CA ALA A 12 -0.13 -32.89 21.24
C ALA A 12 1.39 -32.69 21.30
N LYS A 13 2.16 -33.78 21.24
CA LYS A 13 3.62 -33.71 21.22
C LYS A 13 4.17 -33.00 19.98
N LYS A 14 3.56 -33.22 18.80
CA LYS A 14 3.95 -32.49 17.57
C LYS A 14 3.69 -30.99 17.70
N ILE A 15 2.56 -30.61 18.26
CA ILE A 15 2.21 -29.21 18.50
C ILE A 15 3.25 -28.57 19.43
N GLU A 16 3.56 -29.22 20.55
CA GLU A 16 4.55 -28.74 21.52
C GLU A 16 5.92 -28.50 20.86
N ILE A 17 6.39 -29.44 20.03
CA ILE A 17 7.66 -29.30 19.29
C ILE A 17 7.62 -28.08 18.35
N LEU A 18 6.52 -27.89 17.62
CA LEU A 18 6.35 -26.75 16.72
C LEU A 18 6.31 -25.42 17.49
N GLU A 19 5.65 -25.37 18.63
CA GLU A 19 5.58 -24.17 19.48
C GLU A 19 6.94 -23.81 20.08
N VAL A 20 7.70 -24.80 20.53
CA VAL A 20 9.08 -24.60 20.98
C VAL A 20 9.94 -24.07 19.84
N SER A 21 9.86 -24.67 18.66
CA SER A 21 10.60 -24.22 17.48
C SER A 21 10.25 -22.78 17.10
N LYS A 22 8.96 -22.43 17.08
CA LYS A 22 8.49 -21.06 16.86
C LYS A 22 9.07 -20.09 17.88
N ARG A 23 9.02 -20.41 19.18
CA ARG A 23 9.56 -19.55 20.24
C ARG A 23 11.06 -19.31 20.05
N LYS A 24 11.83 -20.36 19.75
CA LYS A 24 13.27 -20.25 19.45
C LYS A 24 13.51 -19.31 18.25
N LEU A 25 12.76 -19.46 17.16
CA LEU A 25 12.85 -18.55 16.00
C LEU A 25 12.47 -17.10 16.32
N MET A 26 11.64 -16.87 17.35
CA MET A 26 11.31 -15.53 17.85
C MET A 26 12.30 -15.01 18.91
N GLY A 27 13.43 -15.69 19.10
CA GLY A 27 14.45 -15.29 20.08
C GLY A 27 14.10 -15.62 21.54
N GLN A 28 13.09 -16.45 21.79
CA GLN A 28 12.61 -16.78 23.13
C GLN A 28 13.13 -18.15 23.57
N GLY A 29 13.48 -18.27 24.87
CA GLY A 29 13.85 -19.56 25.46
C GLY A 29 15.16 -20.15 24.90
N LEU A 30 16.10 -19.29 24.52
CA LEU A 30 17.37 -19.68 23.90
C LEU A 30 18.45 -20.13 24.89
N GLY A 31 18.27 -19.89 26.20
CA GLY A 31 19.27 -20.24 27.22
C GLY A 31 19.76 -21.71 27.19
N PRO A 32 18.89 -22.70 26.90
CA PRO A 32 19.30 -24.10 26.76
C PRO A 32 19.87 -24.48 25.39
N CYS A 33 19.89 -23.58 24.40
CA CYS A 33 20.35 -23.92 23.05
C CYS A 33 21.87 -24.08 23.00
N SER A 34 22.34 -25.03 22.20
CA SER A 34 23.77 -25.15 21.88
C SER A 34 24.22 -24.04 20.91
N MET A 35 25.54 -23.87 20.77
CA MET A 35 26.09 -22.94 19.78
C MET A 35 25.65 -23.30 18.35
N ASP A 36 25.68 -24.58 18.00
CA ASP A 36 25.28 -25.07 16.68
C ASP A 36 23.79 -24.80 16.40
N GLU A 37 22.91 -25.03 17.39
CA GLU A 37 21.48 -24.72 17.28
C GLU A 37 21.23 -23.23 17.08
N LEU A 38 21.98 -22.37 17.80
CA LEU A 38 21.88 -20.92 17.64
C LEU A 38 22.33 -20.47 16.26
N GLN A 39 23.43 -21.03 15.75
CA GLN A 39 23.93 -20.73 14.40
C GLN A 39 22.94 -21.17 13.31
N GLU A 40 22.29 -22.33 13.48
CA GLU A 40 21.24 -22.78 12.56
C GLU A 40 20.03 -21.83 12.56
N ILE A 41 19.58 -21.41 13.74
CA ILE A 41 18.47 -20.45 13.89
C ILE A 41 18.81 -19.14 13.19
N ASP A 42 20.00 -18.60 13.43
CA ASP A 42 20.47 -17.34 12.83
C ASP A 42 20.53 -17.44 11.29
N SER A 43 21.21 -18.48 10.78
CA SER A 43 21.31 -18.73 9.33
C SER A 43 19.95 -18.94 8.67
N LYS A 44 18.97 -19.52 9.39
CA LYS A 44 17.61 -19.70 8.87
C LYS A 44 16.84 -18.38 8.83
N LEU A 45 16.99 -17.54 9.85
CA LEU A 45 16.35 -16.23 9.90
C LEU A 45 16.93 -15.30 8.84
N GLU A 46 18.25 -15.28 8.67
CA GLU A 46 18.94 -14.45 7.67
C GLU A 46 18.45 -14.78 6.25
N ARG A 47 18.53 -16.05 5.84
CA ARG A 47 18.04 -16.50 4.52
C ARG A 47 16.55 -16.21 4.31
N SER A 48 15.73 -16.43 5.33
CA SER A 48 14.29 -16.14 5.23
C SER A 48 14.04 -14.65 5.04
N LEU A 49 14.78 -13.80 5.74
CA LEU A 49 14.64 -12.36 5.67
C LEU A 49 15.11 -11.81 4.31
N GLU A 50 16.22 -12.35 3.80
CA GLU A 50 16.70 -12.06 2.44
C GLU A 50 15.64 -12.39 1.40
N ASN A 51 15.08 -13.60 1.45
CA ASN A 51 14.01 -14.03 0.53
C ASN A 51 12.76 -13.15 0.60
N ILE A 52 12.33 -12.77 1.81
CA ILE A 52 11.19 -11.87 2.01
C ILE A 52 11.46 -10.50 1.39
N ARG A 53 12.65 -9.94 1.63
CA ARG A 53 13.04 -8.64 1.08
C ARG A 53 13.14 -8.66 -0.44
N ALA A 54 13.77 -9.69 -1.01
CA ALA A 54 13.89 -9.87 -2.46
C ALA A 54 12.50 -9.96 -3.12
N ARG A 55 11.61 -10.79 -2.56
CA ARG A 55 10.23 -10.91 -3.07
C ARG A 55 9.45 -9.60 -2.96
N LYS A 56 9.58 -8.89 -1.83
CA LYS A 56 8.92 -7.59 -1.65
C LYS A 56 9.43 -6.54 -2.65
N ALA A 57 10.73 -6.50 -2.89
CA ALA A 57 11.33 -5.60 -3.87
C ALA A 57 10.85 -5.93 -5.29
N GLN A 58 10.81 -7.21 -5.66
CA GLN A 58 10.28 -7.65 -6.95
C GLN A 58 8.83 -7.20 -7.16
N LEU A 59 7.94 -7.47 -6.20
CA LEU A 59 6.53 -7.10 -6.29
C LEU A 59 6.34 -5.57 -6.45
N PHE A 60 7.12 -4.77 -5.74
CA PHE A 60 7.04 -3.31 -5.90
C PHE A 60 7.59 -2.83 -7.23
N ASN A 61 8.67 -3.44 -7.75
CA ASN A 61 9.18 -3.11 -9.07
C ASN A 61 8.13 -3.44 -10.14
N ASP A 62 7.50 -4.62 -10.06
CA ASP A 62 6.44 -5.03 -10.98
C ASP A 62 5.25 -4.06 -10.95
N GLU A 63 4.85 -3.59 -9.77
CA GLU A 63 3.78 -2.60 -9.60
C GLU A 63 4.16 -1.23 -10.19
N VAL A 64 5.38 -0.76 -9.94
CA VAL A 64 5.89 0.50 -10.50
C VAL A 64 5.95 0.43 -12.03
N GLU A 65 6.41 -0.67 -12.61
CA GLU A 65 6.45 -0.86 -14.06
C GLU A 65 5.05 -0.89 -14.67
N SER A 66 4.11 -1.60 -14.05
CA SER A 66 2.71 -1.63 -14.49
C SER A 66 2.08 -0.23 -14.49
N LEU A 67 2.30 0.55 -13.43
CA LEU A 67 1.80 1.92 -13.33
C LEU A 67 2.41 2.84 -14.38
N LYS A 68 3.73 2.76 -14.62
CA LYS A 68 4.41 3.54 -15.68
C LYS A 68 3.87 3.20 -17.07
N ALA A 69 3.63 1.92 -17.36
CA ALA A 69 3.06 1.50 -18.63
C ALA A 69 1.64 2.07 -18.82
N ARG A 70 0.82 2.03 -17.76
CA ARG A 70 -0.53 2.61 -17.77
C ARG A 70 -0.50 4.12 -17.94
N GLU A 71 0.39 4.83 -17.24
CA GLU A 71 0.57 6.27 -17.37
C GLU A 71 0.89 6.65 -18.82
N SER A 72 1.87 5.96 -19.43
CA SER A 72 2.26 6.20 -20.82
C SER A 72 1.09 6.01 -21.80
N LEU A 73 0.32 4.93 -21.63
CA LEU A 73 -0.86 4.66 -22.47
C LEU A 73 -1.92 5.75 -22.33
N LEU A 74 -2.21 6.17 -21.10
CA LEU A 74 -3.20 7.23 -20.84
C LEU A 74 -2.74 8.59 -21.37
N LEU A 75 -1.44 8.90 -21.31
CA LEU A 75 -0.89 10.14 -21.88
C LEU A 75 -1.05 10.16 -23.40
N GLU A 76 -0.77 9.05 -24.08
CA GLU A 76 -0.93 8.94 -25.52
C GLU A 76 -2.41 9.01 -25.94
N GLU A 77 -3.31 8.34 -25.21
CA GLU A 77 -4.75 8.43 -25.46
C GLU A 77 -5.27 9.87 -25.25
N ASN A 78 -4.86 10.53 -24.17
CA ASN A 78 -5.23 11.93 -23.90
C ASN A 78 -4.73 12.87 -25.00
N LYS A 79 -3.51 12.67 -25.49
CA LYS A 79 -2.97 13.43 -26.62
C LYS A 79 -3.83 13.25 -27.86
N ASN A 80 -4.16 12.00 -28.21
CA ASN A 80 -5.01 11.69 -29.35
C ASN A 80 -6.42 12.29 -29.23
N LEU A 81 -7.02 12.27 -28.04
CA LEU A 81 -8.30 12.91 -27.77
C LEU A 81 -8.23 14.44 -27.91
N ARG A 82 -7.17 15.07 -27.41
CA ARG A 82 -6.97 16.52 -27.54
C ARG A 82 -6.86 16.95 -29.01
N GLU A 83 -6.14 16.19 -29.83
CA GLU A 83 -6.07 16.48 -31.27
C GLU A 83 -7.44 16.27 -31.96
N LYS A 84 -8.18 15.22 -31.64
CA LYS A 84 -9.55 15.02 -32.15
C LYS A 84 -10.49 16.16 -31.76
N CYS A 85 -10.45 16.62 -30.52
CA CYS A 85 -11.26 17.75 -30.05
C CYS A 85 -10.90 19.07 -30.74
N ARG A 86 -9.63 19.29 -31.09
CA ARG A 86 -9.22 20.47 -31.89
C ARG A 86 -9.78 20.44 -33.31
N LEU A 87 -9.95 19.25 -33.88
CA LEU A 87 -10.48 19.04 -35.23
C LEU A 87 -12.01 19.06 -35.30
N MET A 88 -12.70 19.00 -34.15
CA MET A 88 -14.15 19.20 -34.09
C MET A 88 -14.46 20.70 -34.16
N PRO A 89 -15.24 21.18 -35.16
CA PRO A 89 -15.73 22.54 -35.16
C PRO A 89 -16.65 22.69 -33.94
N THR A 90 -16.28 23.57 -33.01
CA THR A 90 -17.27 24.10 -32.07
C THR A 90 -18.33 24.79 -32.92
N PRO A 91 -19.64 24.50 -32.75
CA PRO A 91 -20.68 25.32 -33.35
C PRO A 91 -20.38 26.76 -32.90
N SER A 92 -20.06 27.60 -33.88
CA SER A 92 -19.63 28.96 -33.66
C SER A 92 -20.63 29.67 -32.77
N ALA A 93 -20.29 29.84 -31.49
CA ALA A 93 -20.90 30.89 -30.70
C ALA A 93 -20.64 32.22 -31.43
N PRO A 94 -21.63 33.12 -31.53
CA PRO A 94 -21.48 34.36 -32.27
C PRO A 94 -20.29 35.16 -31.75
N ALA A 95 -19.57 35.78 -32.70
CA ALA A 95 -18.25 36.37 -32.57
C ALA A 95 -18.02 37.19 -31.27
N PRO A 96 -16.80 37.15 -30.69
CA PRO A 96 -16.46 38.03 -29.58
C PRO A 96 -16.39 39.48 -30.08
N ALA A 97 -17.18 40.35 -29.46
CA ALA A 97 -17.06 41.79 -29.60
C ALA A 97 -15.66 42.26 -29.12
N PRO A 98 -15.11 43.34 -29.71
CA PRO A 98 -13.75 43.81 -29.42
C PRO A 98 -13.58 44.24 -27.94
N PRO A 99 -12.38 44.14 -27.38
CA PRO A 99 -12.15 44.38 -25.95
C PRO A 99 -12.26 45.87 -25.64
N THR A 100 -13.31 46.26 -24.91
CA THR A 100 -13.37 47.59 -24.30
C THR A 100 -12.61 47.55 -22.97
N GLN A 101 -11.46 48.22 -22.95
CA GLN A 101 -10.61 48.43 -21.78
C GLN A 101 -11.37 49.24 -20.71
N LEU A 102 -11.83 48.60 -19.63
CA LEU A 102 -12.25 49.30 -18.42
C LEU A 102 -11.78 48.56 -17.15
N LYS A 103 -10.59 49.00 -16.71
CA LYS A 103 -10.24 49.43 -15.34
C LYS A 103 -10.50 48.47 -14.17
N GLU A 104 -9.40 48.15 -13.50
CA GLU A 104 -9.31 47.52 -12.18
C GLU A 104 -10.34 48.06 -11.18
N ARG A 105 -11.06 47.15 -10.52
CA ARG A 105 -11.53 47.37 -9.15
C ARG A 105 -11.86 46.03 -8.48
N GLY A 106 -11.21 45.75 -7.36
CA GLY A 106 -11.63 44.65 -6.49
C GLY A 106 -13.06 44.86 -5.99
N ASN A 107 -13.78 43.75 -5.77
CA ASN A 107 -14.19 43.32 -4.44
C ASN A 107 -15.03 42.04 -4.52
N CYS A 108 -14.89 41.27 -3.44
CA CYS A 108 -15.74 40.23 -2.90
C CYS A 108 -17.24 40.35 -3.24
N SER A 109 -17.84 39.24 -3.70
CA SER A 109 -19.27 39.00 -3.56
C SER A 109 -19.47 37.96 -2.46
N LYS A 110 -19.97 38.42 -1.31
CA LYS A 110 -20.38 37.62 -0.17
C LYS A 110 -21.73 36.97 -0.49
N ASN A 111 -21.77 35.65 -0.48
CA ASN A 111 -22.90 34.86 0.02
C ASN A 111 -22.32 33.46 0.32
N THR A 112 -21.77 33.19 1.51
CA THR A 112 -22.50 32.69 2.69
C THR A 112 -23.43 31.54 2.27
N GLN A 113 -23.04 30.28 2.39
CA GLN A 113 -22.91 29.59 3.68
C GLN A 113 -21.65 28.71 3.74
N ASN A 114 -20.83 28.96 4.75
CA ASN A 114 -19.81 28.02 5.22
C ASN A 114 -20.52 26.76 5.75
N LEU A 115 -20.26 25.62 5.12
CA LEU A 115 -20.22 24.34 5.80
C LEU A 115 -18.80 23.84 5.63
N GLU A 116 -17.92 24.31 6.51
CA GLU A 116 -16.65 23.65 6.77
C GLU A 116 -17.00 22.28 7.32
N VAL A 117 -16.99 21.27 6.46
CA VAL A 117 -17.05 19.88 6.90
C VAL A 117 -15.67 19.59 7.45
N GLU A 118 -15.54 19.58 8.77
CA GLU A 118 -14.35 19.11 9.45
C GLU A 118 -14.18 17.63 9.06
N THR A 119 -13.38 17.39 8.03
CA THR A 119 -12.96 16.04 7.71
C THR A 119 -11.80 15.75 8.64
N GLU A 120 -12.03 14.89 9.64
CA GLU A 120 -10.95 14.24 10.38
C GLU A 120 -10.21 13.28 9.43
N LEU A 121 -9.53 13.84 8.43
CA LEU A 121 -8.65 13.10 7.53
C LEU A 121 -7.31 12.89 8.25
N PHE A 122 -7.23 11.84 9.03
CA PHE A 122 -5.98 11.41 9.62
C PHE A 122 -5.15 10.63 8.58
N ILE A 123 -4.22 11.31 7.92
CA ILE A 123 -3.21 10.68 7.05
C ILE A 123 -2.09 10.15 7.96
N GLY A 124 -2.37 9.09 8.71
CA GLY A 124 -1.41 8.47 9.62
C GLY A 124 -1.83 7.06 10.05
N LEU A 125 -0.89 6.28 10.60
CA LEU A 125 -1.16 4.94 11.12
C LEU A 125 -2.13 5.01 12.33
N PRO A 126 -3.26 4.27 12.33
CA PRO A 126 -4.25 4.38 13.40
C PRO A 126 -3.66 4.01 14.76
N ALA A 127 -3.97 4.82 15.78
CA ALA A 127 -3.61 4.53 17.16
C ALA A 127 -4.34 3.25 17.63
N MET A 128 -3.58 2.24 18.04
CA MET A 128 -4.14 1.07 18.71
C MET A 128 -4.67 1.51 20.07
N ARG A 129 -6.00 1.54 20.23
CA ARG A 129 -6.61 1.65 21.55
C ARG A 129 -6.44 0.30 22.25
N CYS A 130 -5.45 0.21 23.13
CA CYS A 130 -5.36 -0.90 24.08
C CYS A 130 -6.46 -0.74 25.12
N SER A 131 -7.32 -1.75 25.23
CA SER A 131 -8.15 -2.02 26.40
C SER A 131 -7.55 -3.19 27.17
#